data_AF-A0A061S030-F1
#
_entry.id   AF-A0A061S030-F1
#
_cell.length_a   1.000
_cell.length_b   1.000
_cell.length_c   1.000
_cell.angle_alpha   90.00
_cell.angle_beta   90.00
_cell.angle_gamma   90.00
#
_symmetry.space_group_name_H-M   'P 1'
#
loop_
_entity.id
_entity.type
_entity.pdbx_description
1 polymer ?
#
loop_
_entity_poly.entity_id
_entity_poly.type
_entity_poly.pdbx_seq_one_letter_code
_entity_poly.pdbx_strand_id
1 'polypeptide(L)'
;SMGCRVRFWEPVANSRGELEFCVRGREGSLEAAFRESPPRMLVCNFPHNPTGKTLSREDWDSLVALCDAEGALLFSDEMYRML
;
A
#
# COMPACT_ATOMS: atom_id res chain seq x y z
N SER A 1 -8.23 17.28 -10.81
CA SER A 1 -8.74 15.92 -10.51
C SER A 1 -9.67 15.51 -11.63
N MET A 2 -9.43 14.40 -12.33
CA MET A 2 -10.31 13.89 -13.39
C MET A 2 -11.52 13.11 -12.82
N GLY A 3 -12.14 13.61 -11.76
CA GLY A 3 -13.34 12.99 -11.17
C GLY A 3 -13.11 11.68 -10.41
N CYS A 4 -11.85 11.27 -10.16
CA CYS A 4 -11.54 10.12 -9.34
C CYS A 4 -11.57 10.47 -7.84
N ARG A 5 -12.16 9.58 -7.03
CA ARG A 5 -12.07 9.62 -5.57
C ARG A 5 -10.76 8.96 -5.17
N VAL A 6 -9.89 9.71 -4.49
CA VAL A 6 -8.61 9.24 -3.98
C VAL A 6 -8.73 9.01 -2.47
N ARG A 7 -8.18 7.90 -2.00
CA ARG A 7 -7.98 7.60 -0.57
C ARG A 7 -6.51 7.26 -0.36
N PHE A 8 -5.97 7.75 0.75
CA PHE A 8 -4.59 7.50 1.11
C PHE A 8 -4.49 6.29 2.03
N TRP A 9 -3.51 5.45 1.75
CA TRP A 9 -3.00 4.44 2.67
C TRP A 9 -1.74 4.99 3.29
N GLU A 10 -1.85 5.45 4.54
CA GLU A 10 -0.77 6.12 5.25
C GLU A 10 0.02 5.14 6.13
N PRO A 11 1.35 5.31 6.26
CA PRO A 11 2.12 4.50 7.18
C PRO A 11 1.76 4.84 8.63
N VAL A 12 1.80 3.85 9.49
CA VAL A 12 1.52 3.98 10.92
C VAL A 12 2.80 3.76 11.73
N ALA A 13 2.91 4.40 12.89
CA ALA A 13 4.01 4.13 13.81
C ALA A 13 3.85 2.73 14.44
N ASN A 14 4.90 1.94 14.42
CA ASN A 14 4.99 0.68 15.16
C ASN A 14 5.37 0.93 16.64
N SER A 15 5.49 -0.15 17.42
CA SER A 15 5.85 -0.07 18.85
C SER A 15 7.22 0.54 19.13
N ARG A 16 8.09 0.64 18.12
CA ARG A 16 9.41 1.27 18.19
C ARG A 16 9.40 2.72 17.69
N GLY A 17 8.24 3.25 17.30
CA GLY A 17 8.11 4.60 16.75
C GLY A 17 8.54 4.71 15.28
N GLU A 18 8.82 3.60 14.61
CA GLU A 18 9.16 3.61 13.19
C GLU A 18 7.91 3.56 12.31
N LEU A 19 7.95 4.24 11.17
CA LEU A 19 6.88 4.18 10.18
C LEU A 19 6.84 2.80 9.49
N GLU A 20 5.64 2.25 9.39
CA GLU A 20 5.35 0.95 8.80
C GLU A 20 4.10 1.04 7.91
N PHE A 21 4.19 0.45 6.72
CA PHE A 21 3.05 0.31 5.81
C PHE A 21 2.36 -1.03 6.07
N CYS A 22 1.26 -1.01 6.81
CA CYS A 22 0.56 -2.25 7.17
C CYS A 22 -0.36 -2.71 6.03
N VAL A 23 0.00 -3.81 5.36
CA VAL A 23 -0.85 -4.40 4.32
C VAL A 23 -2.07 -5.09 4.95
N ARG A 24 -1.88 -5.78 6.08
CA ARG A 24 -2.94 -6.56 6.76
C ARG A 24 -2.91 -6.42 8.29
N GLY A 25 -3.90 -7.02 8.94
CA GLY A 25 -3.82 -7.43 10.36
C GLY A 25 -4.16 -6.37 11.40
N ARG A 26 -4.46 -5.13 11.00
CA ARG A 26 -4.89 -4.08 11.93
C ARG A 26 -5.77 -3.02 11.28
N GLU A 27 -6.42 -2.23 12.12
CA GLU A 27 -7.13 -1.02 11.71
C GLU A 27 -6.16 -0.04 11.03
N GLY A 28 -6.62 0.56 9.92
CA GLY A 28 -5.79 1.40 9.04
C GLY A 28 -4.94 0.63 8.01
N SER A 29 -5.01 -0.70 7.98
CA SER A 29 -4.32 -1.50 6.95
C SER A 29 -4.93 -1.35 5.55
N LEU A 30 -4.13 -1.66 4.53
CA LEU A 30 -4.58 -1.66 3.15
C LEU A 30 -5.79 -2.59 2.92
N GLU A 31 -5.75 -3.78 3.52
CA GLU A 31 -6.86 -4.75 3.46
C GLU A 31 -8.17 -4.18 4.03
N ALA A 32 -8.10 -3.46 5.15
CA ALA A 32 -9.27 -2.79 5.72
C ALA A 32 -9.82 -1.71 4.77
N ALA A 33 -8.94 -0.92 4.15
CA ALA A 33 -9.33 0.11 3.19
C ALA A 33 -10.01 -0.48 1.94
N PHE A 34 -9.50 -1.61 1.43
CA PHE A 34 -10.13 -2.34 0.32
C PHE A 34 -11.52 -2.85 0.71
N ARG A 35 -11.68 -3.42 1.91
CA ARG A 35 -12.97 -3.93 2.42
C ARG A 35 -14.01 -2.82 2.59
N GLU A 36 -13.59 -1.63 3.04
CA GLU A 36 -14.49 -0.48 3.19
C GLU A 36 -14.99 0.06 1.84
N SER A 37 -14.10 0.14 0.85
CA SER A 37 -14.39 0.71 -0.46
C SER A 37 -13.39 0.17 -1.49
N PRO A 38 -13.70 -0.92 -2.20
CA PRO A 38 -12.79 -1.55 -3.15
C PRO A 38 -12.33 -0.54 -4.22
N PRO A 39 -11.02 -0.28 -4.35
CA PRO A 39 -10.51 0.63 -5.35
C PRO A 39 -10.39 -0.06 -6.71
N ARG A 40 -10.53 0.70 -7.81
CA ARG A 40 -10.20 0.18 -9.15
C ARG A 40 -8.69 0.11 -9.41
N MET A 41 -7.90 0.84 -8.64
CA MET A 41 -6.46 0.91 -8.78
C MET A 41 -5.80 1.25 -7.45
N LEU A 42 -4.71 0.55 -7.14
CA LEU A 42 -3.75 0.89 -6.10
C LEU A 42 -2.50 1.48 -6.75
N VAL A 43 -2.05 2.62 -6.22
CA VAL A 43 -0.79 3.26 -6.61
C VAL A 43 0.12 3.25 -5.40
N CYS A 44 1.30 2.65 -5.53
CA CYS A 44 2.34 2.67 -4.51
C CYS A 44 3.70 2.94 -5.13
N ASN A 45 4.66 3.42 -4.33
CA ASN A 45 5.96 3.82 -4.82
C ASN A 45 7.10 3.24 -3.97
N PHE A 46 7.22 1.91 -3.85
CA PHE A 46 8.29 1.32 -3.03
C PHE A 46 9.58 1.10 -3.85
N PRO A 47 10.77 1.55 -3.39
CA PRO A 47 11.06 2.21 -2.11
C PRO A 47 10.41 3.60 -1.93
N HIS A 48 9.69 3.79 -0.81
CA HIS A 48 8.78 4.90 -0.59
C HIS A 48 9.51 6.23 -0.40
N ASN A 49 9.26 7.17 -1.30
CA ASN A 49 9.56 8.58 -1.07
C ASN A 49 8.39 9.23 -0.30
N PRO A 50 8.60 9.87 0.88
CA PRO A 50 9.87 10.31 1.47
C PRO A 50 10.46 9.43 2.58
N THR A 51 9.79 8.35 2.99
CA THR A 51 10.17 7.60 4.20
C THR A 51 11.36 6.66 4.04
N GLY A 52 11.77 6.34 2.81
CA GLY A 52 12.79 5.35 2.48
C GLY A 52 12.38 3.90 2.76
N LYS A 53 11.13 3.65 3.20
CA LYS A 53 10.67 2.31 3.58
C LYS A 53 10.40 1.46 2.34
N THR A 54 10.60 0.15 2.47
CA THR A 54 10.20 -0.85 1.48
C THR A 54 9.28 -1.87 2.13
N LEU A 55 8.47 -2.57 1.35
CA LEU A 55 7.68 -3.69 1.83
C LEU A 55 8.53 -4.96 1.93
N SER A 56 8.20 -5.82 2.90
CA SER A 56 8.74 -7.17 2.93
C SER A 56 8.21 -8.00 1.74
N ARG A 57 8.83 -9.16 1.47
CA ARG A 57 8.33 -10.07 0.44
C ARG A 57 6.90 -10.56 0.75
N GLU A 58 6.65 -10.89 2.01
CA GLU A 58 5.33 -11.35 2.47
C GLU A 58 4.25 -10.28 2.32
N ASP A 59 4.60 -9.02 2.60
CA ASP A 59 3.70 -7.88 2.39
C ASP A 59 3.41 -7.66 0.91
N TRP A 60 4.42 -7.78 0.04
CA TRP A 60 4.23 -7.72 -1.40
C TRP A 60 3.30 -8.82 -1.91
N ASP A 61 3.54 -10.07 -1.51
CA ASP A 61 2.68 -11.20 -1.89
C ASP A 61 1.24 -10.97 -1.39
N SER A 62 1.08 -10.45 -0.18
CA SER A 62 -0.22 -10.11 0.42
C SER A 62 -0.96 -8.99 -0.30
N LEU A 63 -0.23 -7.96 -0.76
CA LEU A 63 -0.76 -6.81 -1.50
C LEU A 63 -1.18 -7.21 -2.90
N VAL A 64 -0.36 -8.00 -3.60
CA VAL A 64 -0.69 -8.53 -4.93
C VAL A 64 -1.93 -9.42 -4.86
N ALA A 65 -2.00 -10.33 -3.89
CA ALA A 65 -3.17 -11.19 -3.68
C ALA A 65 -4.44 -10.38 -3.38
N LEU A 66 -4.32 -9.28 -2.64
CA LEU A 66 -5.45 -8.39 -2.35
C LEU A 66 -5.93 -7.67 -3.62
N CYS A 67 -5.01 -7.17 -4.44
CA CYS A 67 -5.37 -6.52 -5.71
C CYS A 67 -6.03 -7.51 -6.69
N ASP A 68 -5.50 -8.72 -6.80
CA ASP A 68 -6.05 -9.78 -7.65
C ASP A 68 -7.45 -10.20 -7.20
N ALA A 69 -7.66 -10.42 -5.90
CA ALA A 69 -8.95 -10.82 -5.35
C ALA A 69 -10.08 -9.80 -5.60
N GLU A 70 -9.74 -8.51 -5.61
CA GLU A 70 -10.69 -7.39 -5.75
C GLU A 70 -10.71 -6.83 -7.20
N GLY A 71 -9.92 -7.41 -8.11
CA GLY A 71 -9.82 -6.95 -9.50
C GLY A 71 -9.23 -5.54 -9.65
N ALA A 72 -8.44 -5.09 -8.68
CA ALA A 72 -7.82 -3.77 -8.68
C ALA A 72 -6.51 -3.77 -9.50
N LEU A 73 -6.30 -2.75 -10.32
CA LEU A 73 -5.02 -2.55 -11.00
C LEU A 73 -3.94 -2.15 -9.99
N LEU A 74 -2.77 -2.78 -10.05
CA LEU A 74 -1.60 -2.37 -9.28
C LEU A 74 -0.66 -1.54 -10.15
N PHE A 75 -0.45 -0.28 -9.76
CA PHE A 75 0.60 0.58 -10.29
C PHE A 75 1.71 0.73 -9.26
N SER A 76 2.87 0.11 -9.52
CA SER A 76 4.06 0.19 -8.67
C SER A 76 5.10 1.11 -9.30
N ASP A 77 5.41 2.22 -8.64
CA ASP A 77 6.52 3.10 -8.99
C ASP A 77 7.78 2.65 -8.25
N GLU A 78 8.71 2.04 -8.98
CA GLU A 78 9.96 1.49 -8.44
C GLU A 78 11.19 2.35 -8.78
N MET A 79 11.00 3.66 -8.98
CA MET A 79 12.06 4.59 -9.41
C MET A 79 13.37 4.50 -8.60
N TYR A 80 13.30 4.21 -7.30
CA TYR A 80 14.47 4.12 -6.42
C TYR A 80 15.00 2.69 -6.22
N ARG A 81 14.53 1.72 -7.00
CA ARG A 81 15.00 0.35 -6.89
C ARG A 81 16.42 0.25 -7.47
N MET A 82 17.36 -0.27 -6.68
CA MET A 82 18.80 -0.44 -7.01
C MET A 82 19.64 0.85 -7.07
N LEU A 83 19.17 1.95 -6.47
CA LEU A 83 19.94 3.16 -6.17
C LEU A 83 20.28 3.22 -4.68
#